data_AF-A0A5E3WTS9-F1
#
_entry.id   AF-A0A5E3WTS9-F1
#
_cell.length_a   1.000
_cell.length_b   1.000
_cell.length_c   1.000
_cell.angle_alpha   90.00
_cell.angle_beta   90.00
_cell.angle_gamma   90.00
#
_symmetry.space_group_name_H-M   'P 1'
#
loop_
_entity.id
_entity.type
_entity.pdbx_description
1 polymer ?
#
loop_
_entity_poly.entity_id
_entity_poly.type
_entity_poly.pdbx_seq_one_letter_code
_entity_poly.pdbx_strand_id
1 'polypeptide(L)'
;MVAVQLAPFAWKQTNAVLCKEYLQAILSFKGDNVGPIIHVLNGIDGSGRLPPIDVFPSRKALLELSWPAIFGISLFASFRDIYVFARVMESIWQVYFLNSLRFQALGRHLWWQRLRSGGSLADLHYASEDLRSGRDIAEELAPVDLVIHRMYHIWTQERGYPGMGHGMDYDWVVNVANLCFRITSTLRYRHMWVIFFSRDRR
;
A
#
# COMPACT_ATOMS: atom_id res chain seq x y z
N MET A 1 8.00 18.50 14.90
CA MET A 1 7.08 17.50 15.48
C MET A 1 5.82 17.46 14.60
N VAL A 2 5.21 16.29 14.40
CA VAL A 2 4.00 16.13 13.57
C VAL A 2 2.84 15.73 14.47
N ALA A 3 1.79 16.56 14.49
CA ALA A 3 0.59 16.29 15.28
C ALA A 3 -0.15 15.06 14.76
N VAL A 4 -0.80 14.32 15.66
CA VAL A 4 -1.65 13.18 15.28
C VAL A 4 -2.88 13.68 14.54
N GLN A 5 -3.02 13.25 13.27
CA GLN A 5 -4.20 13.51 12.44
C GLN A 5 -4.87 12.19 12.06
N LEU A 6 -6.19 12.13 12.27
CA LEU A 6 -7.01 10.98 11.92
C LEU A 6 -7.70 11.24 10.59
N ALA A 7 -7.52 10.34 9.63
CA ALA A 7 -8.26 10.37 8.37
C ALA A 7 -9.52 9.50 8.45
N PRO A 8 -10.61 9.88 7.74
CA PRO A 8 -11.71 8.95 7.50
C PRO A 8 -11.17 7.70 6.79
N PHE A 9 -11.60 6.54 7.26
CA PHE A 9 -11.24 5.25 6.69
C PHE A 9 -12.50 4.68 6.03
N ALA A 10 -12.41 4.44 4.73
CA ALA A 10 -13.42 3.72 3.97
C ALA A 10 -12.74 2.56 3.27
N TRP A 11 -13.25 1.36 3.50
CA TRP A 11 -12.68 0.13 2.96
C TRP A 11 -13.79 -0.76 2.43
N LYS A 12 -13.57 -1.34 1.24
CA LYS A 12 -14.51 -2.28 0.62
C LYS A 12 -14.07 -3.70 0.96
N GLN A 13 -14.86 -4.40 1.78
CA GLN A 13 -14.57 -5.77 2.20
C GLN A 13 -14.42 -6.73 1.00
N THR A 14 -15.21 -6.55 -0.05
CA THR A 14 -15.14 -7.34 -1.28
C THR A 14 -13.77 -7.30 -1.94
N ASN A 15 -13.11 -6.13 -1.96
CA ASN A 15 -11.78 -5.99 -2.54
C ASN A 15 -10.74 -6.74 -1.67
N ALA A 16 -10.87 -6.66 -0.34
CA ALA A 16 -9.99 -7.39 0.57
C ALA A 16 -10.12 -8.91 0.45
N VAL A 17 -11.33 -9.43 0.22
CA VAL A 17 -11.53 -10.87 0.00
C VAL A 17 -10.72 -11.33 -1.22
N LEU A 18 -10.81 -10.62 -2.35
CA LEU A 18 -10.05 -10.95 -3.55
C LEU A 18 -8.53 -10.86 -3.34
N CYS A 19 -8.05 -9.81 -2.66
CA CYS A 19 -6.63 -9.69 -2.35
C CYS A 19 -6.14 -10.83 -1.46
N LYS A 20 -6.95 -11.27 -0.48
CA LYS A 20 -6.64 -12.42 0.36
C LYS A 20 -6.54 -13.71 -0.44
N GLU A 21 -7.42 -13.94 -1.42
CA GLU A 21 -7.36 -15.13 -2.28
C GLU A 21 -6.03 -15.20 -3.05
N TYR A 22 -5.57 -14.09 -3.64
CA TYR A 22 -4.25 -14.05 -4.30
C TYR A 22 -3.11 -14.29 -3.32
N LEU A 23 -3.15 -13.68 -2.14
CA LEU A 23 -2.11 -13.86 -1.12
C LEU A 23 -2.09 -15.29 -0.56
N GLN A 24 -3.25 -15.93 -0.41
CA GLN A 24 -3.34 -17.33 -0.01
C GLN A 24 -2.75 -18.26 -1.07
N ALA A 25 -2.97 -17.97 -2.36
CA ALA A 25 -2.32 -18.71 -3.44
C ALA A 25 -0.79 -18.52 -3.40
N ILE A 26 -0.30 -17.30 -3.18
CA ILE A 26 1.14 -17.02 -3.03
C ILE A 26 1.72 -17.81 -1.84
N LEU A 27 1.07 -17.75 -0.68
CA LEU A 27 1.50 -18.47 0.52
C LEU A 27 1.53 -19.99 0.29
N SER A 28 0.50 -20.54 -0.35
CA SER A 28 0.34 -21.99 -0.53
C SER A 28 1.24 -22.57 -1.62
N PHE A 29 1.42 -21.86 -2.73
CA PHE A 29 2.10 -22.40 -3.91
C PHE A 29 3.53 -21.88 -4.10
N LYS A 30 3.83 -20.66 -3.65
CA LYS A 30 5.19 -20.08 -3.73
C LYS A 30 5.97 -20.22 -2.42
N GLY A 31 5.27 -20.37 -1.28
CA GLY A 31 5.88 -20.49 0.04
C GLY A 31 6.40 -19.18 0.63
N ASP A 32 6.09 -18.03 -0.01
CA ASP A 32 6.44 -16.71 0.53
C ASP A 32 5.63 -16.47 1.82
N ASN A 33 6.29 -15.99 2.88
CA ASN A 33 5.66 -15.77 4.19
C ASN A 33 4.78 -14.51 4.25
N VAL A 34 3.80 -14.38 3.34
CA VAL A 34 2.84 -13.26 3.31
C VAL A 34 1.68 -13.42 4.32
N GLY A 35 1.72 -14.45 5.16
CA GLY A 35 0.71 -14.74 6.19
C GLY A 35 0.37 -13.55 7.11
N PRO A 36 1.33 -12.75 7.59
CA PRO A 36 1.03 -11.58 8.40
C PRO A 36 0.21 -10.51 7.66
N ILE A 37 0.37 -10.36 6.34
CA ILE A 37 -0.47 -9.46 5.54
C ILE A 37 -1.91 -9.97 5.52
N ILE A 38 -2.10 -11.27 5.30
CA ILE A 38 -3.42 -11.92 5.31
C ILE A 38 -4.10 -11.72 6.67
N HIS A 39 -3.34 -11.85 7.76
CA HIS A 39 -3.84 -11.63 9.12
C HIS A 39 -4.39 -10.20 9.31
N VAL A 40 -3.65 -9.18 8.86
CA VAL A 40 -4.12 -7.78 8.90
C VAL A 40 -5.41 -7.62 8.09
N LEU A 41 -5.46 -8.15 6.87
CA LEU A 41 -6.65 -8.06 6.00
C LEU A 41 -7.86 -8.81 6.58
N ASN A 42 -7.65 -9.87 7.36
CA ASN A 42 -8.72 -10.57 8.07
C ASN A 42 -9.29 -9.75 9.23
N GLY A 43 -8.49 -8.86 9.82
CA GLY A 43 -8.97 -7.92 10.84
C GLY A 43 -9.85 -6.80 10.28
N ILE A 44 -9.86 -6.58 8.96
CA ILE A 44 -10.68 -5.53 8.32
C ILE A 44 -12.03 -6.13 7.92
N ASP A 45 -13.06 -5.87 8.73
CA ASP A 45 -14.43 -6.32 8.48
C ASP A 45 -15.26 -5.25 7.75
N GLY A 46 -16.52 -5.58 7.46
CA GLY A 46 -17.48 -4.65 6.84
C GLY A 46 -17.94 -3.51 7.76
N SER A 47 -17.47 -3.43 9.01
CA SER A 47 -17.91 -2.40 9.97
C SER A 47 -17.30 -1.02 9.69
N GLY A 48 -16.33 -0.94 8.78
CA GLY A 48 -15.58 0.28 8.50
C GLY A 48 -14.62 0.66 9.63
N ARG A 49 -14.31 -0.26 10.55
CA ARG A 49 -13.32 -0.06 11.60
C ARG A 49 -11.95 -0.57 11.15
N LEU A 50 -10.94 0.19 11.53
CA LEU A 50 -9.55 -0.20 11.32
C LEU A 50 -9.13 -1.19 12.42
N PRO A 51 -8.36 -2.24 12.12
CA PRO A 51 -7.79 -3.12 13.13
C PRO A 51 -6.93 -2.32 14.12
N PRO A 52 -6.80 -2.81 15.37
CA PRO A 52 -5.91 -2.19 16.34
C PRO A 52 -4.44 -2.34 15.91
N ILE A 53 -3.56 -1.46 16.41
CA ILE A 53 -2.16 -1.33 15.95
C ILE A 53 -1.33 -2.60 16.19
N ASP A 54 -1.66 -3.39 17.19
CA ASP A 54 -1.02 -4.66 17.56
C ASP A 54 -1.25 -5.79 16.54
N VAL A 55 -2.30 -5.71 15.72
CA VAL A 55 -2.54 -6.63 14.60
C VAL A 55 -1.56 -6.36 13.45
N PHE A 56 -1.03 -5.13 13.34
CA PHE A 56 -0.11 -4.77 12.27
C PHE A 56 1.31 -5.21 12.60
N PRO A 57 2.04 -5.82 11.66
CA PRO A 57 3.48 -6.02 11.78
C PRO A 57 4.22 -4.69 11.97
N SER A 58 5.49 -4.78 12.36
CA SER A 58 6.37 -3.60 12.35
C SER A 58 6.46 -3.01 10.93
N ARG A 59 6.81 -1.71 10.82
CA ARG A 59 6.98 -1.06 9.51
C ARG A 59 8.00 -1.81 8.64
N LYS A 60 9.14 -2.18 9.24
CA LYS A 60 10.19 -2.96 8.57
C LYS A 60 9.67 -4.30 8.05
N ALA A 61 8.92 -5.03 8.87
CA ALA A 61 8.31 -6.29 8.44
C ALA A 61 7.29 -6.07 7.31
N LEU A 62 6.42 -5.05 7.40
CA LEU A 62 5.48 -4.72 6.32
C LEU A 62 6.19 -4.39 5.01
N LEU A 63 7.31 -3.67 5.07
CA LEU A 63 8.16 -3.39 3.91
C LEU A 63 8.69 -4.68 3.30
N GLU A 64 9.35 -5.52 4.08
CA GLU A 64 9.91 -6.81 3.64
C GLU A 64 8.84 -7.73 3.05
N LEU A 65 7.66 -7.77 3.66
CA LEU A 65 6.53 -8.60 3.22
C LEU A 65 5.83 -8.05 1.97
N SER A 66 5.85 -6.72 1.76
CA SER A 66 5.19 -6.09 0.62
C SER A 66 5.82 -6.47 -0.72
N TRP A 67 7.13 -6.73 -0.74
CA TRP A 67 7.86 -7.15 -1.94
C TRP A 67 7.34 -8.46 -2.55
N PRO A 68 7.40 -9.61 -1.84
CA PRO A 68 6.89 -10.87 -2.36
C PRO A 68 5.37 -10.82 -2.61
N ALA A 69 4.62 -10.07 -1.79
CA ALA A 69 3.18 -9.92 -1.96
C ALA A 69 2.80 -9.17 -3.24
N ILE A 70 3.28 -7.94 -3.44
CA ILE A 70 2.97 -7.12 -4.62
C ILE A 70 3.50 -7.77 -5.89
N PHE A 71 4.74 -8.25 -5.87
CA PHE A 71 5.31 -8.93 -7.03
C PHE A 71 4.55 -10.22 -7.34
N GLY A 72 4.26 -11.05 -6.34
CA GLY A 72 3.49 -12.29 -6.50
C GLY A 72 2.08 -12.04 -7.03
N ILE A 73 1.38 -11.03 -6.51
CA ILE A 73 0.05 -10.63 -7.01
C ILE A 73 0.14 -10.24 -8.49
N SER A 74 1.19 -9.51 -8.91
CA SER A 74 1.38 -9.11 -10.31
C SER A 74 1.54 -10.29 -11.28
N LEU A 75 1.86 -11.50 -10.80
CA LEU A 75 1.97 -12.69 -11.65
C LEU A 75 0.59 -13.20 -12.09
N PHE A 76 -0.48 -12.87 -11.38
CA PHE A 76 -1.85 -13.20 -11.77
C PHE A 76 -2.44 -12.22 -12.79
N ALA A 77 -1.74 -11.13 -13.14
CA ALA A 77 -2.20 -10.17 -14.12
C ALA A 77 -2.38 -10.85 -15.49
N SER A 78 -3.61 -10.88 -15.99
CA SER A 78 -3.94 -11.47 -17.28
C SER A 78 -4.07 -10.40 -18.36
N PHE A 79 -3.33 -10.57 -19.45
CA PHE A 79 -3.43 -9.75 -20.65
C PHE A 79 -4.60 -10.17 -21.57
N ARG A 80 -5.39 -11.18 -21.17
CA ARG A 80 -6.55 -11.65 -21.95
C ARG A 80 -7.87 -11.39 -21.23
N ASP A 81 -7.81 -11.11 -19.94
CA ASP A 81 -8.97 -10.88 -19.09
C ASP A 81 -8.77 -9.58 -18.31
N ILE A 82 -9.42 -8.52 -18.78
CA ILE A 82 -9.34 -7.20 -18.18
C ILE A 82 -9.87 -7.16 -16.75
N TYR A 83 -10.88 -7.98 -16.43
CA TYR A 83 -11.44 -8.03 -15.09
C TYR A 83 -10.45 -8.61 -14.09
N VAL A 84 -9.72 -9.65 -14.49
CA VAL A 84 -8.62 -10.19 -13.67
C VAL A 84 -7.53 -9.15 -13.51
N PHE A 85 -7.11 -8.48 -14.58
CA PHE A 85 -6.08 -7.43 -14.51
C PHE A 85 -6.46 -6.30 -13.53
N ALA A 86 -7.68 -5.78 -13.62
CA ALA A 86 -8.18 -4.73 -12.74
C ALA A 86 -8.19 -5.17 -11.25
N ARG A 87 -8.62 -6.41 -10.98
CA ARG A 87 -8.59 -6.99 -9.62
C ARG A 87 -7.17 -7.13 -9.07
N VAL A 88 -6.21 -7.48 -9.93
CA VAL A 88 -4.79 -7.57 -9.56
C VAL A 88 -4.24 -6.19 -9.20
N MET A 89 -4.51 -5.16 -10.00
CA MET A 89 -4.10 -3.78 -9.69
C MET A 89 -4.73 -3.26 -8.39
N GLU A 90 -6.01 -3.56 -8.14
CA GLU A 90 -6.67 -3.26 -6.86
C GLU A 90 -6.00 -3.98 -5.68
N SER A 91 -5.61 -5.24 -5.85
CA SER A 91 -4.98 -6.03 -4.80
C SER A 91 -3.56 -5.51 -4.47
N ILE A 92 -2.79 -5.11 -5.50
CA ILE A 92 -1.49 -4.43 -5.31
C ILE A 92 -1.68 -3.14 -4.53
N TRP A 93 -2.67 -2.32 -4.90
CA TRP A 93 -3.00 -1.11 -4.17
C TRP A 93 -3.27 -1.41 -2.68
N GLN A 94 -4.08 -2.44 -2.40
CA GLN A 94 -4.43 -2.79 -1.03
C GLN A 94 -3.23 -3.19 -0.18
N VAL A 95 -2.31 -3.98 -0.73
CA VAL A 95 -1.07 -4.35 -0.03
C VAL A 95 -0.20 -3.12 0.23
N TYR A 96 0.01 -2.27 -0.78
CA TYR A 96 0.74 -1.01 -0.59
C TYR A 96 0.12 -0.13 0.49
N PHE A 97 -1.22 -0.05 0.51
CA PHE A 97 -1.94 0.81 1.45
C PHE A 97 -1.86 0.33 2.91
N LEU A 98 -1.38 -0.88 3.19
CA LEU A 98 -1.22 -1.38 4.57
C LEU A 98 -0.27 -0.54 5.42
N ASN A 99 0.82 -0.02 4.85
CA ASN A 99 1.71 0.92 5.56
C ASN A 99 0.96 2.19 5.97
N SER A 100 0.07 2.65 5.08
CA SER A 100 -0.80 3.78 5.32
C SER A 100 -1.87 3.49 6.38
N LEU A 101 -2.40 2.27 6.43
CA LEU A 101 -3.35 1.81 7.44
C LEU A 101 -2.71 1.65 8.82
N ARG A 102 -1.52 1.04 8.89
CA ARG A 102 -0.75 0.93 10.14
C ARG A 102 -0.55 2.30 10.78
N PHE A 103 -0.14 3.29 10.00
CA PHE A 103 0.07 4.65 10.50
C PHE A 103 -1.21 5.27 11.07
N GLN A 104 -2.36 5.04 10.43
CA GLN A 104 -3.66 5.47 10.94
C GLN A 104 -4.06 4.72 12.22
N ALA A 105 -3.76 3.43 12.32
CA ALA A 105 -4.03 2.63 13.52
C ALA A 105 -3.21 3.13 14.72
N LEU A 106 -1.94 3.48 14.49
CA LEU A 106 -1.08 4.09 15.49
C LEU A 106 -1.64 5.44 15.97
N GLY A 107 -2.03 6.32 15.03
CA GLY A 107 -2.64 7.61 15.38
C GLY A 107 -3.89 7.45 16.25
N ARG A 108 -4.77 6.50 15.90
CA ARG A 108 -5.97 6.17 16.70
C ARG A 108 -5.60 5.63 18.07
N HIS A 109 -4.58 4.78 18.17
CA HIS A 109 -4.11 4.24 19.43
C HIS A 109 -3.61 5.35 20.38
N LEU A 110 -2.72 6.22 19.88
CA LEU A 110 -2.19 7.36 20.64
C LEU A 110 -3.32 8.31 21.09
N TRP A 111 -4.27 8.58 20.20
CA TRP A 111 -5.42 9.42 20.50
C TRP A 111 -6.29 8.84 21.62
N TRP A 112 -6.61 7.55 21.54
CA TRP A 112 -7.39 6.85 22.58
C TRP A 112 -6.66 6.78 23.92
N GLN A 113 -5.35 6.52 23.90
CA GLN A 113 -4.54 6.50 25.11
C GLN A 113 -4.54 7.85 25.81
N ARG A 114 -4.40 8.95 25.03
CA ARG A 114 -4.39 10.31 25.55
C ARG A 114 -5.72 10.73 26.15
N LEU A 115 -6.83 10.33 25.52
CA LEU A 115 -8.17 10.54 26.09
C LEU A 115 -8.34 9.82 27.43
N ARG A 116 -7.90 8.57 27.53
CA ARG A 116 -8.00 7.79 28.77
C ARG A 116 -7.13 8.36 29.89
N SER A 117 -5.98 8.93 29.57
CA SER A 117 -5.10 9.58 30.54
C SER A 117 -5.51 11.02 30.89
N GLY A 118 -6.61 11.54 30.32
CA GLY A 118 -7.08 12.92 30.55
C GLY A 118 -6.11 14.00 30.05
N GLY A 119 -5.20 13.67 29.13
CA GLY A 119 -4.19 14.61 28.66
C GLY A 119 -4.70 15.50 27.53
N SER A 120 -4.11 16.70 27.38
CA SER A 120 -4.39 17.58 26.25
C SER A 120 -4.09 16.87 24.91
N LEU A 121 -5.06 16.89 23.99
CA LEU A 121 -4.90 16.39 22.62
C LEU A 121 -4.09 17.35 21.74
N ALA A 122 -3.99 18.64 22.11
CA ALA A 122 -3.27 19.65 21.34
C ALA A 122 -1.75 19.38 21.25
N ASP A 123 -1.22 18.62 22.22
CA ASP A 123 0.20 18.26 22.30
C ASP A 123 0.48 16.82 21.86
N LEU A 124 -0.48 16.15 21.23
CA LEU A 124 -0.33 14.75 20.80
C LEU A 124 0.45 14.67 19.48
N HIS A 125 1.66 14.13 19.55
CA HIS A 125 2.57 14.01 18.42
C HIS A 125 3.01 12.56 18.21
N TYR A 126 3.31 12.21 16.96
CA TYR A 126 3.98 10.96 16.66
C TYR A 126 5.43 10.97 17.14
N ALA A 127 5.94 9.82 17.57
CA ALA A 127 7.36 9.64 17.82
C ALA A 127 8.16 9.78 16.51
N SER A 128 9.39 10.27 16.60
CA SER A 128 10.25 10.51 15.43
C SER A 128 10.50 9.23 14.63
N GLU A 129 10.64 8.07 15.28
CA GLU A 129 10.81 6.77 14.61
C GLU A 129 9.57 6.32 13.82
N ASP A 130 8.38 6.76 14.20
CA ASP A 130 7.13 6.43 13.51
C ASP A 130 6.88 7.31 12.28
N LEU A 131 7.54 8.47 12.21
CA LEU A 131 7.50 9.34 11.03
C LEU A 131 8.17 8.63 9.85
N ARG A 132 7.58 8.79 8.65
CA ARG A 132 8.19 8.28 7.42
C ARG A 132 8.95 9.40 6.72
N SER A 133 10.20 9.13 6.44
CA SER A 133 11.03 9.96 5.59
C SER A 133 10.72 9.71 4.12
N GLY A 134 11.28 10.55 3.24
CA GLY A 134 11.23 10.31 1.80
C GLY A 134 11.87 8.97 1.39
N ARG A 135 12.87 8.49 2.14
CA ARG A 135 13.49 7.18 1.93
C ARG A 135 12.52 6.04 2.22
N ASP A 136 11.81 6.10 3.35
CA ASP A 136 10.80 5.09 3.69
C ASP A 136 9.71 5.03 2.62
N ILE A 137 9.27 6.19 2.10
CA ILE A 137 8.28 6.24 1.01
C ILE A 137 8.82 5.58 -0.27
N ALA A 138 10.09 5.85 -0.63
CA ALA A 138 10.69 5.24 -1.81
C ALA A 138 10.81 3.71 -1.69
N GLU A 139 11.19 3.20 -0.50
CA GLU A 139 11.26 1.77 -0.22
C GLU A 139 9.88 1.09 -0.32
N GLU A 140 8.82 1.75 0.15
CA GLU A 140 7.45 1.25 0.01
C GLU A 140 6.95 1.22 -1.44
N LEU A 141 7.43 2.14 -2.27
CA LEU A 141 7.05 2.25 -3.69
C LEU A 141 7.83 1.29 -4.60
N ALA A 142 9.04 0.90 -4.21
CA ALA A 142 9.92 0.07 -5.00
C ALA A 142 9.27 -1.21 -5.58
N PRO A 143 8.47 -2.02 -4.84
CA PRO A 143 7.80 -3.17 -5.44
C PRO A 143 6.72 -2.80 -6.45
N VAL A 144 6.07 -1.64 -6.31
CA VAL A 144 5.08 -1.15 -7.29
C VAL A 144 5.78 -0.67 -8.55
N ASP A 145 6.90 0.05 -8.40
CA ASP A 145 7.72 0.52 -9.52
C ASP A 145 8.23 -0.66 -10.37
N LEU A 146 8.67 -1.75 -9.72
CA LEU A 146 9.05 -2.98 -10.40
C LEU A 146 7.89 -3.57 -11.23
N VAL A 147 6.66 -3.56 -10.68
CA VAL A 147 5.48 -4.05 -11.42
C VAL A 147 5.20 -3.15 -12.62
N ILE A 148 5.22 -1.83 -12.46
CA ILE A 148 4.99 -0.87 -13.55
C ILE A 148 6.05 -1.08 -14.65
N HIS A 149 7.33 -1.17 -14.26
CA HIS A 149 8.42 -1.41 -15.20
C HIS A 149 8.25 -2.75 -15.94
N ARG A 150 7.88 -3.82 -15.24
CA ARG A 150 7.59 -5.12 -15.86
C ARG A 150 6.46 -5.03 -16.87
N MET A 151 5.37 -4.33 -16.54
CA MET A 151 4.24 -4.14 -17.46
C MET A 151 4.69 -3.35 -18.69
N TYR A 152 5.46 -2.27 -18.50
CA TYR A 152 6.02 -1.49 -19.59
C TYR A 152 6.93 -2.30 -20.51
N HIS A 153 7.76 -3.18 -19.93
CA HIS A 153 8.62 -4.09 -20.68
C HIS A 153 7.81 -5.09 -21.51
N ILE A 154 6.75 -5.68 -20.96
CA ILE A 154 5.84 -6.57 -21.71
C ILE A 154 5.20 -5.81 -22.88
N TRP A 155 4.73 -4.59 -22.64
CA TRP A 155 4.08 -3.76 -23.66
C TRP A 155 5.03 -3.40 -24.82
N THR A 156 6.30 -3.14 -24.52
CA THR A 156 7.30 -2.75 -25.52
C THR A 156 7.86 -3.94 -26.29
N GLN A 157 7.92 -5.14 -25.69
CA GLN A 157 8.40 -6.36 -26.36
C GLN A 157 7.42 -6.92 -27.40
N GLU A 158 6.12 -6.94 -27.12
CA GLU A 158 5.15 -7.65 -27.98
C GLU A 158 4.86 -6.97 -29.32
N ARG A 159 5.20 -5.69 -29.50
CA ARG A 159 4.78 -4.92 -30.69
C ARG A 159 5.91 -4.28 -31.48
N GLY A 160 7.16 -4.44 -31.07
CA GLY A 160 8.32 -3.86 -31.78
C GLY A 160 8.30 -2.33 -31.88
N TYR A 161 7.44 -1.64 -31.12
CA TYR A 161 7.34 -0.18 -31.09
C TYR A 161 8.18 0.38 -29.94
N PRO A 162 9.13 1.30 -30.22
CA PRO A 162 10.00 1.89 -29.21
C PRO A 162 9.33 2.99 -28.35
N GLY A 163 7.99 3.06 -28.29
CA GLY A 163 7.27 4.21 -27.73
C GLY A 163 6.26 3.88 -26.63
N MET A 164 6.11 4.78 -25.66
CA MET A 164 5.08 4.73 -24.62
C MET A 164 3.67 4.70 -25.26
N GLY A 165 2.93 3.60 -25.12
CA GLY A 165 1.47 3.63 -25.31
C GLY A 165 0.91 3.25 -26.68
N HIS A 166 1.71 3.17 -27.75
CA HIS A 166 1.16 2.85 -29.07
C HIS A 166 0.77 1.36 -29.17
N GLY A 167 -0.52 1.10 -29.33
CA GLY A 167 -1.10 -0.24 -29.33
C GLY A 167 -1.59 -0.72 -27.96
N MET A 168 -1.50 0.11 -26.94
CA MET A 168 -2.08 -0.11 -25.60
C MET A 168 -3.50 -0.68 -25.67
N ASP A 169 -3.85 -1.78 -24.99
CA ASP A 169 -5.24 -1.91 -24.58
C ASP A 169 -5.52 -0.77 -23.59
N TYR A 170 -6.42 0.12 -23.96
CA TYR A 170 -6.76 1.33 -23.20
C TYR A 170 -7.03 0.99 -21.73
N ASP A 171 -7.70 -0.12 -21.46
CA ASP A 171 -8.12 -0.48 -20.12
C ASP A 171 -6.93 -0.86 -19.23
N TRP A 172 -5.83 -1.41 -19.77
CA TRP A 172 -4.63 -1.72 -18.97
C TRP A 172 -3.92 -0.44 -18.55
N VAL A 173 -3.80 0.51 -19.47
CA VAL A 173 -3.20 1.81 -19.20
C VAL A 173 -3.98 2.53 -18.11
N VAL A 174 -5.32 2.54 -18.23
CA VAL A 174 -6.20 3.14 -17.22
C VAL A 174 -6.03 2.48 -15.86
N ASN A 175 -5.95 1.15 -15.78
CA ASN A 175 -5.79 0.46 -14.49
C ASN A 175 -4.43 0.74 -13.83
N VAL A 176 -3.34 0.75 -14.59
CA VAL A 176 -2.01 1.12 -14.07
C VAL A 176 -1.98 2.60 -13.67
N ALA A 177 -2.53 3.49 -14.49
CA ALA A 177 -2.63 4.90 -14.18
C ALA A 177 -3.48 5.15 -12.91
N ASN A 178 -4.58 4.41 -12.74
CA ASN A 178 -5.42 4.48 -11.55
C ASN A 178 -4.67 4.01 -10.29
N LEU A 179 -3.86 2.96 -10.39
CA LEU A 179 -2.99 2.53 -9.29
C LEU A 179 -2.03 3.66 -8.89
N CYS A 180 -1.31 4.24 -9.84
CA CYS A 180 -0.40 5.37 -9.62
C CYS A 180 -1.13 6.59 -9.04
N PHE A 181 -2.32 6.91 -9.57
CA PHE A 181 -3.13 8.02 -9.11
C PHE A 181 -3.61 7.83 -7.67
N ARG A 182 -4.00 6.61 -7.27
CA ARG A 182 -4.41 6.33 -5.89
C ARG A 182 -3.24 6.44 -4.93
N ILE A 183 -2.09 5.88 -5.30
CA ILE A 183 -0.84 6.01 -4.54
C ILE A 183 -0.52 7.49 -4.29
N THR A 184 -0.42 8.28 -5.36
CA THR A 184 -0.11 9.71 -5.27
C THR A 184 -1.20 10.51 -4.54
N SER A 185 -2.48 10.18 -4.74
CA SER A 185 -3.58 10.84 -4.01
C SER A 185 -3.54 10.58 -2.51
N THR A 186 -3.10 9.40 -2.07
CA THR A 186 -2.91 9.14 -0.64
C THR A 186 -1.71 9.86 -0.03
N LEU A 187 -0.78 10.35 -0.85
CA LEU A 187 0.24 11.29 -0.41
C LEU A 187 -0.34 12.71 -0.25
N ARG A 188 -1.35 13.10 -1.05
CA ARG A 188 -1.98 14.44 -1.00
C ARG A 188 -2.81 14.70 0.25
N TYR A 189 -3.53 13.69 0.77
CA TYR A 189 -4.27 13.82 2.05
C TYR A 189 -3.35 13.83 3.28
N ARG A 190 -2.03 13.92 3.07
CA ARG A 190 -1.00 13.84 4.10
C ARG A 190 -0.03 15.01 3.96
N HIS A 191 -0.47 16.21 4.35
CA HIS A 191 0.42 17.28 4.86
C HIS A 191 1.19 16.85 6.15
N MET A 192 1.27 15.54 6.40
CA MET A 192 1.73 14.81 7.58
C MET A 192 3.12 14.20 7.34
N TRP A 193 3.65 14.27 6.11
CA TRP A 193 5.02 13.93 5.78
C TRP A 193 5.90 15.17 5.97
N VAL A 194 6.76 15.18 6.99
CA VAL A 194 7.93 16.05 6.90
C VAL A 194 8.87 15.36 5.93
N ILE A 195 8.81 15.75 4.66
CA ILE A 195 9.81 15.35 3.67
C ILE A 195 11.10 16.05 4.07
N PHE A 196 11.86 15.43 4.96
CA PHE A 196 13.27 15.74 5.11
C PHE A 196 13.95 15.20 3.85
N PHE A 197 14.12 16.06 2.85
CA PHE A 197 15.26 15.89 1.98
C PHE A 197 16.48 16.03 2.90
N SER A 198 17.17 14.92 3.16
CA SER A 198 18.54 15.00 3.67
C SER A 198 19.30 15.88 2.68
N ARG A 199 19.45 17.16 3.00
CA ARG A 199 20.57 17.93 2.50
C ARG A 199 21.78 17.41 3.25
N ASP A 200 22.26 16.24 2.84
CA ASP A 200 23.66 15.89 3.01
C ASP A 200 24.45 16.90 2.16
N ARG A 201 24.67 18.08 2.74
CA ARG A 201 25.73 18.98 2.34
C ARG A 201 27.02 18.27 2.72
N ARG A 202 27.67 17.68 1.70
CA ARG A 202 29.13 17.66 1.68
C ARG A 202 29.65 19.09 1.60
#